data_AF-A0A950S441-F1
#
_entry.id   AF-A0A950S441-F1
#
_cell.length_a   1.000
_cell.length_b   1.000
_cell.length_c   1.000
_cell.angle_alpha   90.00
_cell.angle_beta   90.00
_cell.angle_gamma   90.00
#
_symmetry.space_group_name_H-M   'P 1'
#
loop_
_entity.id
_entity.type
_entity.pdbx_description
1 polymer ?
#
loop_
_entity_poly.entity_id
_entity_poly.type
_entity_poly.pdbx_seq_one_letter_code
_entity_poly.pdbx_strand_id
1 'polypeptide(L)'
;MPAEVPYQRIVSMSRVRVMFAIPLEEKEFARDLGRSDVDFVRNCCLGEWLPYKREVIQPARRMIKEARRFGARVITDASLDDWGAMFGEPLDVVILITHWLGDTIEFRDGMHSVSDVVGRMPAGFDGAIDLCVCHPEPLAVAIRADFPEAVAHFPAIPANPRTFFPYIRALLWRLSEENCSYLTAASEIIDAFVTAEPADWRETA
;
A
#
# COMPACT_ATOMS: atom_id res chain seq x y z
N MET A 1 -28.87 11.88 13.67
CA MET A 1 -27.48 12.16 14.02
C MET A 1 -26.77 12.51 12.72
N PRO A 2 -26.06 13.64 12.60
CA PRO A 2 -25.27 13.90 11.41
C PRO A 2 -24.28 12.74 11.25
N ALA A 3 -24.15 12.20 10.03
CA ALA A 3 -23.12 11.22 9.73
C ALA A 3 -21.77 11.84 10.12
N GLU A 4 -20.97 11.14 10.94
CA GLU A 4 -19.59 11.54 11.16
C GLU A 4 -18.92 11.67 9.80
N VAL A 5 -18.16 12.74 9.61
CA VAL A 5 -17.37 12.90 8.40
C VAL A 5 -16.42 11.69 8.32
N PRO A 6 -16.44 10.87 7.25
CA PRO A 6 -15.72 9.59 7.17
C PRO A 6 -14.24 9.69 7.56
N TYR A 7 -13.67 10.87 7.33
CA TYR A 7 -12.30 11.28 7.57
C TYR A 7 -11.83 11.26 9.04
N GLN A 8 -12.74 11.12 10.02
CA GLN A 8 -12.40 11.20 11.45
C GLN A 8 -12.53 9.87 12.21
N ARG A 9 -12.94 8.78 11.55
CA ARG A 9 -13.04 7.47 12.21
C ARG A 9 -11.68 7.06 12.79
N ILE A 10 -11.67 6.78 14.09
CA ILE A 10 -10.50 6.24 14.78
C ILE A 10 -10.21 4.85 14.24
N VAL A 11 -8.96 4.63 13.83
CA VAL A 11 -8.52 3.37 13.23
C VAL A 11 -8.21 2.34 14.32
N SER A 12 -8.76 1.14 14.19
CA SER A 12 -8.29 -0.02 14.94
C SER A 12 -7.23 -0.78 14.14
N MET A 13 -6.06 -1.02 14.73
CA MET A 13 -5.01 -1.81 14.06
C MET A 13 -5.48 -3.22 13.65
N SER A 14 -6.40 -3.82 14.41
CA SER A 14 -7.02 -5.11 14.06
C SER A 14 -7.84 -5.08 12.76
N ARG A 15 -8.23 -3.88 12.31
CA ARG A 15 -8.95 -3.59 11.06
C ARG A 15 -8.08 -2.93 10.00
N VAL A 16 -6.77 -2.90 10.22
CA VAL A 16 -5.79 -2.51 9.20
C VAL A 16 -5.35 -3.74 8.43
N ARG A 17 -5.30 -3.62 7.10
CA ARG A 17 -4.73 -4.61 6.19
C ARG A 17 -3.58 -4.00 5.42
N VAL A 18 -2.50 -4.76 5.30
CA VAL A 18 -1.35 -4.41 4.45
C VAL A 18 -1.22 -5.53 3.42
N MET A 19 -1.33 -5.18 2.15
CA MET A 19 -1.36 -6.15 1.06
C MET A 19 -0.18 -5.94 0.13
N PHE A 20 0.63 -6.98 -0.05
CA PHE A 20 1.73 -7.02 -1.01
C PHE A 20 1.32 -7.86 -2.22
N ALA A 21 1.06 -7.17 -3.32
CA ALA A 21 0.87 -7.77 -4.63
C ALA A 21 2.22 -8.08 -5.33
N ILE A 22 3.32 -7.49 -4.84
CA ILE A 22 4.68 -7.71 -5.34
C ILE A 22 5.35 -8.93 -4.68
N PRO A 23 6.32 -9.59 -5.35
CA PRO A 23 7.08 -10.71 -4.80
C PRO A 23 7.91 -10.34 -3.58
N LEU A 24 7.86 -11.17 -2.53
CA LEU A 24 8.68 -10.99 -1.34
C LEU A 24 9.61 -12.17 -1.05
N GLU A 25 9.51 -13.24 -1.84
CA GLU A 25 10.37 -14.42 -1.77
C GLU A 25 11.08 -14.72 -3.10
N GLU A 26 12.19 -15.45 -3.04
CA GLU A 26 13.03 -15.77 -4.22
C GLU A 26 12.28 -16.57 -5.28
N LYS A 27 11.46 -17.53 -4.84
CA LYS A 27 10.62 -18.34 -5.72
C LYS A 27 9.58 -17.51 -6.47
N GLU A 28 9.02 -16.47 -5.83
CA GLU A 28 7.99 -15.59 -6.40
C GLU A 28 8.64 -14.65 -7.41
N PHE A 29 9.80 -14.10 -7.06
CA PHE A 29 10.61 -13.30 -7.97
C PHE A 29 10.99 -14.07 -9.23
N ALA A 30 11.51 -15.30 -9.07
CA ALA A 30 11.89 -16.15 -10.20
C ALA A 30 10.69 -16.53 -11.08
N ARG A 31 9.52 -16.78 -10.47
CA ARG A 31 8.26 -17.01 -11.19
C ARG A 31 7.90 -15.79 -12.04
N ASP A 32 7.93 -14.59 -11.46
CA ASP A 32 7.43 -13.38 -12.11
C ASP A 32 8.42 -12.81 -13.14
N LEU A 33 9.72 -13.08 -13.00
CA LEU A 33 10.73 -12.74 -13.99
C LEU A 33 10.45 -13.38 -15.37
N GLY A 34 9.88 -14.61 -15.37
CA GLY A 34 9.57 -15.36 -16.60
C GLY A 34 8.19 -15.10 -17.20
N ARG A 35 7.38 -14.25 -16.59
CA ARG A 35 5.96 -14.08 -16.92
C ARG A 35 5.67 -12.79 -17.66
N SER A 36 5.05 -12.83 -18.83
CA SER A 36 4.75 -11.62 -19.62
C SER A 36 3.55 -10.80 -19.11
N ASP A 37 2.74 -11.38 -18.23
CA ASP A 37 1.49 -10.83 -17.71
C ASP A 37 1.65 -10.08 -16.38
N VAL A 38 2.89 -9.91 -15.90
CA VAL A 38 3.31 -9.07 -14.77
C VAL A 38 4.57 -8.31 -15.17
N ASP A 39 4.89 -7.19 -14.55
CA ASP A 39 5.90 -6.25 -15.02
C ASP A 39 6.91 -5.80 -13.94
N PHE A 40 6.50 -5.78 -12.66
CA PHE A 40 7.28 -5.17 -11.57
C PHE A 40 8.70 -5.69 -11.49
N VAL A 41 8.88 -7.02 -11.47
CA VAL A 41 10.19 -7.63 -11.26
C VAL A 41 11.17 -7.28 -12.38
N ARG A 42 10.71 -7.14 -13.63
CA ARG A 42 11.60 -6.80 -14.76
C ARG A 42 12.06 -5.35 -14.72
N ASN A 43 11.19 -4.44 -14.31
CA ASN A 43 11.47 -3.00 -14.30
C ASN A 43 12.04 -2.52 -12.96
N CYS A 44 11.75 -3.22 -11.86
CA CYS A 44 12.36 -2.97 -10.57
C CYS A 44 13.76 -3.58 -10.54
N CYS A 45 14.77 -2.75 -10.26
CA CYS A 45 16.15 -3.21 -10.13
C CYS A 45 16.68 -4.02 -11.35
N LEU A 46 16.19 -3.72 -12.55
CA LEU A 46 16.58 -4.36 -13.82
C LEU A 46 16.42 -5.90 -13.83
N GLY A 47 15.50 -6.45 -13.02
CA GLY A 47 15.32 -7.90 -12.94
C GLY A 47 16.42 -8.65 -12.18
N GLU A 48 17.27 -7.94 -11.43
CA GLU A 48 18.34 -8.56 -10.65
C GLU A 48 17.91 -8.89 -9.22
N TRP A 49 18.12 -10.15 -8.81
CA TRP A 49 17.71 -10.64 -7.49
C TRP A 49 18.41 -9.93 -6.32
N LEU A 50 19.73 -9.74 -6.37
CA LEU A 50 20.47 -9.18 -5.24
C LEU A 50 20.08 -7.72 -4.93
N PRO A 51 20.03 -6.81 -5.92
CA PRO A 51 19.49 -5.47 -5.71
C PRO A 51 18.03 -5.49 -5.24
N TYR A 52 17.15 -6.30 -5.86
CA TYR A 52 15.74 -6.42 -5.46
C TYR A 52 15.59 -6.86 -4.00
N LYS A 53 16.37 -7.87 -3.59
CA LYS A 53 16.38 -8.37 -2.21
C LYS A 53 16.79 -7.28 -1.22
N ARG A 54 17.77 -6.45 -1.56
CA ARG A 54 18.27 -5.37 -0.71
C ARG A 54 17.29 -4.20 -0.64
N GLU A 55 16.73 -3.79 -1.78
CA GLU A 55 15.99 -2.54 -1.90
C GLU A 55 14.48 -2.70 -1.66
N VAL A 56 13.94 -3.89 -1.88
CA VAL A 56 12.50 -4.19 -1.71
C VAL A 56 12.28 -5.16 -0.55
N ILE A 57 12.86 -6.37 -0.62
CA ILE A 57 12.50 -7.45 0.31
C ILE A 57 12.95 -7.14 1.74
N GLN A 58 14.19 -6.68 1.95
CA GLN A 58 14.69 -6.39 3.30
C GLN A 58 13.87 -5.29 4.00
N PRO A 59 13.59 -4.13 3.37
CA PRO A 59 12.66 -3.14 3.93
C PRO A 59 11.25 -3.67 4.16
N ALA A 60 10.68 -4.40 3.19
CA ALA A 60 9.35 -5.00 3.31
C ALA A 60 9.26 -5.94 4.52
N ARG A 61 10.24 -6.83 4.71
CA ARG A 61 10.27 -7.76 5.85
C ARG A 61 10.32 -7.04 7.20
N ARG A 62 11.06 -5.93 7.30
CA ARG A 62 11.07 -5.10 8.52
C ARG A 62 9.69 -4.49 8.77
N MET A 63 9.10 -3.90 7.74
CA MET A 63 7.75 -3.32 7.81
C MET A 63 6.69 -4.36 8.17
N ILE A 64 6.72 -5.56 7.58
CA ILE A 64 5.80 -6.66 7.86
C ILE A 64 5.87 -7.09 9.32
N LYS A 65 7.09 -7.21 9.87
CA LYS A 65 7.28 -7.55 11.28
C LYS A 65 6.64 -6.51 12.20
N GLU A 66 6.78 -5.23 11.87
CA GLU A 66 6.20 -4.12 12.63
C GLU A 66 4.68 -4.06 12.48
N ALA A 67 4.15 -4.15 11.26
CA ALA A 67 2.71 -4.18 11.00
C ALA A 67 2.03 -5.27 11.84
N ARG A 68 2.58 -6.49 11.84
CA ARG A 68 2.08 -7.61 12.64
C ARG A 68 2.22 -7.35 14.14
N ARG A 69 3.33 -6.76 14.59
CA ARG A 69 3.53 -6.39 16.00
C ARG A 69 2.46 -5.40 16.48
N PHE A 70 2.02 -4.48 15.61
CA PHE A 70 0.97 -3.50 15.93
C PHE A 70 -0.45 -4.06 15.77
N GLY A 71 -0.62 -5.31 15.32
CA GLY A 71 -1.92 -5.96 15.17
C GLY A 71 -2.56 -5.86 13.78
N ALA A 72 -1.89 -5.24 12.81
CA ALA A 72 -2.33 -5.27 11.42
C ALA A 72 -2.17 -6.66 10.81
N ARG A 73 -3.12 -7.05 9.95
CA ARG A 73 -3.01 -8.28 9.16
C ARG A 73 -2.27 -7.98 7.85
N VAL A 74 -1.31 -8.84 7.54
CA VAL A 74 -0.47 -8.71 6.34
C VAL A 74 -0.78 -9.86 5.39
N ILE A 75 -1.08 -9.53 4.13
CA ILE A 75 -1.28 -10.46 3.02
C ILE A 75 -0.10 -10.29 2.06
N THR A 76 0.52 -11.39 1.63
CA THR A 76 1.68 -11.40 0.73
C THR A 76 1.41 -12.29 -0.47
N ASP A 77 2.12 -12.06 -1.58
CA ASP A 77 1.92 -12.82 -2.82
C ASP A 77 0.44 -12.78 -3.24
N ALA A 78 -0.13 -11.58 -3.24
CA ALA A 78 -1.57 -11.40 -3.23
C ALA A 78 -2.18 -11.29 -4.64
N SER A 79 -3.30 -11.99 -4.87
CA SER A 79 -4.07 -11.98 -6.13
C SER A 79 -5.23 -10.97 -6.11
N LEU A 80 -5.88 -10.75 -7.26
CA LEU A 80 -7.10 -9.95 -7.32
C LEU A 80 -8.24 -10.57 -6.48
N ASP A 81 -8.33 -11.90 -6.40
CA ASP A 81 -9.32 -12.55 -5.55
C ASP A 81 -9.04 -12.32 -4.05
N ASP A 82 -7.77 -12.28 -3.64
CA ASP A 82 -7.39 -11.90 -2.27
C ASP A 82 -7.80 -10.45 -1.95
N TRP A 83 -7.74 -9.56 -2.95
CA TRP A 83 -8.20 -8.16 -2.84
C TRP A 83 -9.70 -8.10 -2.60
N GLY A 84 -10.51 -8.87 -3.32
CA GLY A 84 -11.95 -8.93 -3.05
C GLY A 84 -12.25 -9.57 -1.68
N ALA A 85 -11.58 -10.67 -1.36
CA ALA A 85 -11.85 -11.45 -0.16
C ALA A 85 -11.57 -10.69 1.15
N MET A 86 -10.58 -9.80 1.18
CA MET A 86 -10.26 -9.09 2.43
C MET A 86 -11.39 -8.19 2.92
N PHE A 87 -12.24 -7.68 2.02
CA PHE A 87 -13.39 -6.85 2.35
C PHE A 87 -14.57 -7.62 3.00
N GLY A 88 -14.45 -8.95 3.14
CA GLY A 88 -15.42 -9.76 3.89
C GLY A 88 -15.39 -9.57 5.40
N GLU A 89 -14.43 -8.82 5.92
CA GLU A 89 -14.27 -8.49 7.35
C GLU A 89 -14.35 -6.97 7.57
N PRO A 90 -14.73 -6.49 8.77
CA PRO A 90 -14.64 -5.06 9.10
C PRO A 90 -13.23 -4.50 8.88
N LEU A 91 -13.16 -3.38 8.16
CA LEU A 91 -11.93 -2.83 7.60
C LEU A 91 -11.93 -1.31 7.73
N ASP A 92 -10.91 -0.78 8.39
CA ASP A 92 -10.75 0.67 8.54
C ASP A 92 -9.78 1.23 7.49
N VAL A 93 -8.68 0.50 7.24
CA VAL A 93 -7.60 0.91 6.34
C VAL A 93 -7.05 -0.29 5.57
N VAL A 94 -6.84 -0.11 4.27
CA VAL A 94 -6.07 -0.99 3.40
C VAL A 94 -4.85 -0.23 2.90
N ILE A 95 -3.65 -0.80 3.03
CA ILE A 95 -2.44 -0.29 2.40
C ILE A 95 -2.04 -1.28 1.30
N LEU A 96 -2.13 -0.85 0.04
CA LEU A 96 -1.83 -1.67 -1.13
C LEU A 96 -0.42 -1.36 -1.65
N ILE A 97 0.48 -2.33 -1.54
CA ILE A 97 1.83 -2.29 -2.12
C ILE A 97 1.79 -3.08 -3.42
N THR A 98 1.70 -2.37 -4.53
CA THR A 98 1.63 -2.95 -5.86
C THR A 98 2.34 -2.12 -6.94
N HIS A 99 2.58 -2.72 -8.10
CA HIS A 99 3.06 -2.10 -9.32
C HIS A 99 1.93 -1.72 -10.27
N TRP A 100 2.26 -0.78 -11.16
CA TRP A 100 1.32 -0.10 -12.02
C TRP A 100 1.94 0.09 -13.39
N LEU A 101 1.15 -0.16 -14.44
CA LEU A 101 1.55 0.09 -15.82
C LEU A 101 0.35 0.62 -16.61
N GLY A 102 0.37 1.92 -16.94
CA GLY A 102 -0.78 2.59 -17.54
C GLY A 102 -2.01 2.49 -16.63
N ASP A 103 -3.13 1.99 -17.16
CA ASP A 103 -4.40 1.83 -16.43
C ASP A 103 -4.58 0.42 -15.83
N THR A 104 -3.46 -0.28 -15.59
CA THR A 104 -3.47 -1.63 -15.02
C THR A 104 -2.66 -1.74 -13.74
N ILE A 105 -3.15 -2.59 -12.85
CA ILE A 105 -2.63 -2.86 -11.52
C ILE A 105 -2.09 -4.27 -11.50
N GLU A 106 -0.84 -4.43 -11.08
CA GLU A 106 -0.26 -5.75 -10.93
C GLU A 106 -0.83 -6.45 -9.69
N PHE A 107 -1.19 -7.72 -9.83
CA PHE A 107 -1.35 -8.65 -8.73
C PHE A 107 -0.55 -9.90 -9.04
N ARG A 108 -0.42 -10.82 -8.07
CA ARG A 108 0.25 -12.10 -8.32
C ARG A 108 -0.31 -12.80 -9.56
N ASP A 109 -1.62 -12.73 -9.80
CA ASP A 109 -2.30 -13.41 -10.88
C ASP A 109 -2.32 -12.63 -12.21
N GLY A 110 -1.66 -11.48 -12.30
CA GLY A 110 -1.46 -10.74 -13.55
C GLY A 110 -1.74 -9.23 -13.42
N MET A 111 -1.67 -8.52 -14.55
CA MET A 111 -2.15 -7.15 -14.68
C MET A 111 -3.68 -7.12 -14.81
N HIS A 112 -4.34 -6.35 -13.96
CA HIS A 112 -5.80 -6.20 -13.95
C HIS A 112 -6.19 -4.75 -14.24
N SER A 113 -7.34 -4.53 -14.87
CA SER A 113 -7.80 -3.16 -15.14
C SER A 113 -8.25 -2.47 -13.85
N VAL A 114 -8.25 -1.13 -13.84
CA VAL A 114 -8.87 -0.35 -12.75
C VAL A 114 -10.30 -0.81 -12.47
N SER A 115 -11.09 -1.08 -13.51
CA SER A 115 -12.48 -1.55 -13.36
C SER A 115 -12.57 -2.90 -12.66
N ASP A 116 -11.64 -3.83 -12.93
CA ASP A 116 -11.62 -5.14 -12.27
C ASP A 116 -11.33 -4.98 -10.78
N VAL A 117 -10.36 -4.13 -10.42
CA VAL A 117 -9.97 -3.88 -9.01
C VAL A 117 -11.09 -3.22 -8.23
N VAL A 118 -11.69 -2.17 -8.78
CA VAL A 118 -12.81 -1.43 -8.17
C VAL A 118 -14.04 -2.33 -8.04
N GLY A 119 -14.33 -3.14 -9.07
CA GLY A 119 -15.46 -4.08 -9.08
C GLY A 119 -15.40 -5.19 -8.03
N ARG A 120 -14.25 -5.42 -7.39
CA ARG A 120 -14.11 -6.36 -6.27
C ARG A 120 -14.39 -5.74 -4.90
N MET A 121 -14.52 -4.42 -4.80
CA MET A 121 -14.82 -3.74 -3.54
C MET A 121 -16.33 -3.84 -3.22
N PRO A 122 -16.73 -4.04 -1.95
CA PRO A 122 -18.14 -4.13 -1.60
C PRO A 122 -18.81 -2.76 -1.68
N ALA A 123 -20.07 -2.75 -2.12
CA ALA A 123 -20.89 -1.53 -2.12
C ALA A 123 -20.90 -0.88 -0.72
N GLY A 124 -20.66 0.43 -0.69
CA GLY A 124 -20.68 1.21 0.55
C GLY A 124 -19.43 1.06 1.43
N PHE A 125 -18.32 0.54 0.89
CA PHE A 125 -17.03 0.67 1.57
C PHE A 125 -16.73 2.15 1.88
N ASP A 126 -16.40 2.43 3.14
CA ASP A 126 -16.23 3.78 3.70
C ASP A 126 -14.85 3.98 4.37
N GLY A 127 -13.93 3.03 4.17
CA GLY A 127 -12.60 3.06 4.76
C GLY A 127 -11.56 3.78 3.94
N ALA A 128 -10.33 3.75 4.43
CA ALA A 128 -9.19 4.29 3.72
C ALA A 128 -8.50 3.22 2.88
N ILE A 129 -8.14 3.58 1.66
CA ILE A 129 -7.28 2.83 0.76
C ILE A 129 -6.07 3.71 0.48
N ASP A 130 -4.95 3.29 1.04
CA ASP A 130 -3.64 3.89 0.83
C ASP A 130 -2.98 3.22 -0.38
N LEU A 131 -2.77 4.03 -1.41
CA LEU A 131 -2.16 3.67 -2.67
C LEU A 131 -0.80 4.35 -2.84
N CYS A 132 -0.02 4.48 -1.75
CA CYS A 132 1.21 5.27 -1.78
C CYS A 132 2.33 4.76 -2.68
N VAL A 133 2.16 3.61 -3.32
CA VAL A 133 3.17 2.99 -4.18
C VAL A 133 2.83 3.29 -5.65
N CYS A 134 3.79 3.87 -6.39
CA CYS A 134 3.76 4.10 -7.84
C CYS A 134 2.71 5.08 -8.42
N HIS A 135 2.09 5.96 -7.61
CA HIS A 135 1.21 7.06 -8.06
C HIS A 135 -0.01 6.64 -8.93
N PRO A 136 -0.96 5.89 -8.37
CA PRO A 136 -2.08 5.39 -9.12
C PRO A 136 -3.30 6.31 -9.17
N GLU A 137 -3.11 7.47 -9.80
CA GLU A 137 -4.19 8.44 -9.96
C GLU A 137 -5.47 7.83 -10.58
N PRO A 138 -5.42 7.01 -11.66
CA PRO A 138 -6.63 6.42 -12.23
C PRO A 138 -7.43 5.55 -11.25
N LEU A 139 -6.78 4.73 -10.41
CA LEU A 139 -7.50 3.93 -9.41
C LEU A 139 -8.08 4.82 -8.32
N ALA A 140 -7.33 5.81 -7.82
CA ALA A 140 -7.85 6.70 -6.79
C ALA A 140 -9.07 7.48 -7.27
N VAL A 141 -9.07 7.93 -8.54
CA VAL A 141 -10.21 8.61 -9.17
C VAL A 141 -11.41 7.66 -9.27
N ALA A 142 -11.20 6.43 -9.74
CA ALA A 142 -12.28 5.45 -9.87
C ALA A 142 -12.87 5.04 -8.50
N ILE A 143 -12.03 4.83 -7.47
CA ILE A 143 -12.50 4.55 -6.11
C ILE A 143 -13.37 5.70 -5.59
N ARG A 144 -12.94 6.96 -5.75
CA ARG A 144 -13.71 8.12 -5.27
C ARG A 144 -15.04 8.30 -6.01
N ALA A 145 -15.10 7.90 -7.28
CA ALA A 145 -16.32 7.96 -8.07
C ALA A 145 -17.36 6.93 -7.58
N ASP A 146 -16.92 5.68 -7.34
CA ASP A 146 -17.81 4.56 -7.00
C ASP A 146 -18.07 4.44 -5.48
N PHE A 147 -17.14 4.95 -4.66
CA PHE A 147 -17.16 4.90 -3.20
C PHE A 147 -16.88 6.29 -2.61
N PRO A 148 -17.84 7.24 -2.70
CA PRO A 148 -17.63 8.64 -2.28
C PRO A 148 -17.34 8.82 -0.79
N GLU A 149 -17.73 7.86 0.05
CA GLU A 149 -17.45 7.86 1.49
C GLU A 149 -16.05 7.28 1.81
N ALA A 150 -15.41 6.58 0.87
CA ALA A 150 -14.07 6.04 1.05
C ALA A 150 -12.98 7.12 0.88
N VAL A 151 -11.88 6.94 1.58
CA VAL A 151 -10.65 7.73 1.37
C VAL A 151 -9.74 6.98 0.42
N ALA A 152 -9.51 7.49 -0.79
CA ALA A 152 -8.41 7.01 -1.63
C ALA A 152 -7.22 7.97 -1.48
N HIS A 153 -6.14 7.54 -0.82
CA HIS A 153 -4.93 8.33 -0.60
C HIS A 153 -3.81 7.88 -1.54
N PHE A 154 -3.10 8.83 -2.15
CA PHE A 154 -1.92 8.59 -2.97
C PHE A 154 -1.02 9.84 -2.96
N PRO A 155 0.32 9.70 -3.04
CA PRO A 155 1.25 10.82 -3.03
C PRO A 155 1.21 11.53 -4.37
N ALA A 156 1.48 12.83 -4.42
CA ALA A 156 1.57 13.58 -5.69
C ALA A 156 2.82 13.22 -6.53
N ILE A 157 3.83 12.59 -5.92
CA ILE A 157 5.12 12.28 -6.53
C ILE A 157 5.35 10.77 -6.44
N PRO A 158 5.86 10.12 -7.50
CA PRO A 158 6.26 8.72 -7.43
C PRO A 158 7.24 8.47 -6.27
N ALA A 159 6.86 7.59 -5.35
CA ALA A 159 7.70 7.20 -4.24
C ALA A 159 8.54 5.96 -4.61
N ASN A 160 9.85 6.04 -4.38
CA ASN A 160 10.73 4.88 -4.49
C ASN A 160 10.70 4.05 -3.17
N PRO A 161 11.14 2.78 -3.18
CA PRO A 161 11.18 1.92 -1.98
C PRO A 161 11.87 2.54 -0.76
N ARG A 162 12.93 3.34 -0.97
CA ARG A 162 13.66 3.98 0.13
C ARG A 162 12.85 5.07 0.82
N THR A 163 11.81 5.60 0.16
CA THR A 163 10.93 6.63 0.72
C THR A 163 9.63 6.03 1.26
N PHE A 164 8.95 5.17 0.50
CA PHE A 164 7.63 4.70 0.93
C PHE A 164 7.70 3.69 2.07
N PHE A 165 8.74 2.84 2.17
CA PHE A 165 8.83 1.90 3.30
C PHE A 165 8.99 2.62 4.65
N PRO A 166 9.89 3.61 4.81
CA PRO A 166 9.92 4.43 6.02
C PRO A 166 8.61 5.16 6.30
N TYR A 167 7.96 5.72 5.28
CA TYR A 167 6.65 6.37 5.43
C TYR A 167 5.61 5.41 6.01
N ILE A 168 5.41 4.25 5.38
CA ILE A 168 4.40 3.26 5.82
C ILE A 168 4.72 2.77 7.23
N ARG A 169 6.00 2.57 7.59
CA ARG A 169 6.39 2.19 8.94
C ARG A 169 6.01 3.25 9.97
N ALA A 170 6.30 4.52 9.68
CA ALA A 170 5.94 5.63 10.55
C ALA A 170 4.42 5.80 10.69
N LEU A 171 3.68 5.62 9.59
CA LEU A 171 2.22 5.61 9.56
C LEU A 171 1.65 4.50 10.43
N LEU A 172 2.12 3.25 10.26
CA LEU A 172 1.68 2.10 11.04
C LEU A 172 1.97 2.26 12.54
N TRP A 173 3.15 2.81 12.89
CA TRP A 173 3.46 3.15 14.26
C TRP A 173 2.49 4.21 14.79
N ARG A 174 2.24 5.28 14.04
CA ARG A 174 1.35 6.36 14.49
C ARG A 174 -0.08 5.89 14.71
N LEU A 175 -0.60 5.05 13.81
CA LEU A 175 -1.91 4.41 13.94
C LEU A 175 -1.97 3.45 15.16
N SER A 176 -0.83 2.92 15.60
CA SER A 176 -0.75 2.00 16.74
C SER A 176 -0.76 2.69 18.11
N GLU A 177 -0.42 3.99 18.19
CA GLU A 177 -0.40 4.77 19.45
C GLU A 177 -1.82 5.18 19.93
N GLU A 178 -2.86 4.59 19.35
CA GLU A 178 -4.30 4.79 19.61
C GLU A 178 -4.83 6.21 19.31
N ASN A 179 -6.15 6.31 19.10
CA ASN A 179 -6.91 7.57 19.01
C ASN A 179 -6.55 8.54 17.86
N CYS A 180 -6.20 8.04 16.68
CA CYS A 180 -6.13 8.87 15.48
C CYS A 180 -6.91 8.26 14.31
N SER A 181 -7.38 9.13 13.42
CA SER A 181 -7.88 8.71 12.12
C SER A 181 -6.73 8.50 11.15
N TYR A 182 -7.00 7.78 10.07
CA TYR A 182 -6.01 7.56 9.01
C TYR A 182 -5.46 8.87 8.44
N LEU A 183 -6.33 9.85 8.15
CA LEU A 183 -5.92 11.12 7.56
C LEU A 183 -5.08 11.99 8.51
N THR A 184 -5.42 12.00 9.80
CA THR A 184 -4.59 12.68 10.81
C THR A 184 -3.19 12.07 10.84
N ALA A 185 -3.09 10.74 10.94
CA ALA A 185 -1.80 10.06 10.96
C ALA A 185 -1.01 10.30 9.66
N ALA A 186 -1.63 10.15 8.49
CA ALA A 186 -0.99 10.39 7.21
C ALA A 186 -0.49 11.83 7.07
N SER A 187 -1.28 12.83 7.46
CA SER A 187 -0.88 14.24 7.41
C SER A 187 0.32 14.52 8.32
N GLU A 188 0.27 14.08 9.58
CA GLU A 188 1.37 14.27 10.53
C GLU A 188 2.69 13.66 10.02
N ILE A 189 2.63 12.46 9.43
CA ILE A 189 3.82 11.82 8.86
C ILE A 189 4.29 12.55 7.60
N ILE A 190 3.39 12.95 6.68
CA ILE A 190 3.79 13.71 5.49
C ILE A 190 4.46 15.02 5.89
N ASP A 191 3.87 15.76 6.84
CA ASP A 191 4.43 17.01 7.35
C ASP A 191 5.82 16.79 7.95
N ALA A 192 6.00 15.73 8.74
CA ALA A 192 7.32 15.37 9.28
C ALA A 192 8.34 15.06 8.18
N PHE A 193 7.96 14.39 7.09
CA PHE A 193 8.85 14.09 5.96
C PHE A 193 9.17 15.31 5.09
N VAL A 194 8.25 16.26 4.98
CA VAL A 194 8.44 17.50 4.20
C VAL A 194 9.23 18.54 4.99
N THR A 195 9.02 18.62 6.30
CA THR A 195 9.66 19.63 7.17
C THR A 195 11.00 19.18 7.75
N ALA A 196 11.27 17.87 7.82
CA ALA A 196 12.61 17.41 8.10
C ALA A 196 13.54 17.95 7.01
N GLU A 197 14.49 18.82 7.38
CA GLU A 197 15.59 19.18 6.50
C GLU A 197 16.17 17.87 5.96
N PRO A 198 16.44 17.76 4.64
CA PRO A 198 16.97 16.52 4.09
C PRO A 198 18.26 16.20 4.82
N ALA A 199 18.20 15.21 5.73
CA ALA A 199 19.38 14.69 6.38
C ALA A 199 20.34 14.30 5.25
N ASP A 200 21.58 14.81 5.31
CA ASP A 200 22.60 14.50 4.33
C ASP A 200 22.87 12.99 4.37
N TRP A 201 22.14 12.25 3.52
CA TRP A 201 22.14 10.79 3.49
C TRP A 201 23.52 10.23 3.11
N ARG A 202 24.48 11.10 2.74
CA ARG A 202 25.88 10.76 2.50
C ARG A 202 26.68 10.53 3.78
N GLU A 203 26.18 10.86 4.97
CA GLU A 203 26.93 10.69 6.22
C GLU A 203 26.71 9.32 6.93
N THR A 204 25.81 8.46 6.43
CA THR A 204 25.49 7.18 7.08
C THR A 204 25.59 5.94 6.17
N ALA A 205 26.37 5.99 5.09
CA ALA A 205 26.66 4.83 4.23
C ALA A 205 28.15 4.50 4.17
#